data_AF-A0A9E3BVJ9-F1
#
_entry.id   AF-A0A9E3BVJ9-F1
#
_cell.length_a   1.000
_cell.length_b   1.000
_cell.length_c   1.000
_cell.angle_alpha   90.00
_cell.angle_beta   90.00
_cell.angle_gamma   90.00
#
_symmetry.space_group_name_H-M   'P 1'
#
loop_
_entity.id
_entity.type
_entity.pdbx_description
1 polymer ?
#
loop_
_entity_poly.entity_id
_entity_poly.type
_entity_poly.pdbx_seq_one_letter_code
_entity_poly.pdbx_strand_id
1 'polypeptide(L)'
;TQTKSGAPVDAHGSDTAASRTLPLGSKAKVTNKRTGQSTDVTITDRGPTRPDRVIDLSHKAAGEIGMTKSGTAPVTVQPNKP
;
A
#
# COMPACT_ATOMS: atom_id res chain seq x y z
N THR A 1 0.36 -16.67 26.21
CA THR A 1 -0.47 -15.75 25.39
C THR A 1 -0.24 -16.09 23.93
N GLN A 2 -1.25 -16.65 23.27
CA GLN A 2 -1.17 -17.22 21.92
C GLN A 2 -1.47 -16.11 20.89
N THR A 3 -0.52 -15.76 20.03
CA THR A 3 -0.73 -14.81 18.94
C THR A 3 -1.53 -15.49 17.83
N LYS A 4 -2.87 -15.31 17.86
CA LYS A 4 -3.70 -15.62 16.69
C LYS A 4 -3.41 -14.61 15.60
N SER A 5 -2.72 -15.08 14.56
CA SER A 5 -2.60 -14.58 13.17
C SER A 5 -1.14 -14.68 12.71
N GLY A 6 -0.69 -15.92 12.47
CA GLY A 6 0.61 -16.22 11.89
C GLY A 6 0.57 -16.15 10.37
N ALA A 7 0.49 -14.95 9.79
CA ALA A 7 1.09 -14.72 8.48
C ALA A 7 2.42 -14.01 8.75
N PRO A 8 3.57 -14.54 8.27
CA PRO A 8 4.80 -13.78 8.28
C PRO A 8 4.53 -12.51 7.48
N VAL A 9 4.61 -11.35 8.13
CA VAL A 9 4.64 -10.09 7.41
C VAL A 9 6.00 -10.00 6.75
N ASP A 10 6.08 -10.46 5.51
CA ASP A 10 7.25 -10.28 4.64
C ASP A 10 7.36 -8.79 4.25
N ALA A 11 7.47 -7.90 5.25
CA ALA A 11 7.34 -6.45 5.13
C ALA A 11 8.50 -5.79 4.37
N HIS A 12 9.55 -6.54 4.07
CA HIS A 12 10.77 -6.01 3.46
C HIS A 12 10.92 -6.35 1.97
N GLY A 13 10.09 -7.23 1.40
CA GLY A 13 10.19 -7.67 0.00
C GLY A 13 8.89 -7.71 -0.80
N SER A 14 7.75 -7.37 -0.20
CA SER A 14 6.42 -7.52 -0.81
C SER A 14 5.76 -6.16 -1.14
N ASP A 15 4.94 -6.16 -2.19
CA ASP A 15 4.11 -5.01 -2.57
C ASP A 15 2.93 -4.91 -1.61
N THR A 16 3.14 -4.13 -0.56
CA THR A 16 2.22 -3.99 0.57
C THR A 16 1.89 -2.53 0.82
N ALA A 17 0.76 -2.30 1.48
CA ALA A 17 0.32 -0.98 1.84
C ALA A 17 -0.50 -0.95 3.14
N ALA A 18 -0.53 0.21 3.77
CA ALA A 18 -1.40 0.52 4.90
C ALA A 18 -2.61 1.36 4.47
N SER A 19 -3.82 0.96 4.89
CA SER A 19 -5.06 1.66 4.55
C SER A 19 -6.06 1.72 5.71
N ARG A 20 -6.76 2.85 5.83
CA ARG A 20 -7.82 3.07 6.83
C ARG A 20 -9.13 2.43 6.42
N THR A 21 -9.37 2.34 5.11
CA THR A 21 -10.67 2.00 4.54
C THR A 21 -10.70 0.62 3.92
N LEU A 22 -9.59 0.15 3.37
CA LEU A 22 -9.53 -1.16 2.72
C LEU A 22 -9.39 -2.29 3.76
N PRO A 23 -10.06 -3.44 3.58
CA PRO A 23 -9.88 -4.60 4.47
C PRO A 23 -8.43 -5.12 4.46
N LEU A 24 -7.94 -5.59 5.60
CA LEU A 24 -6.66 -6.31 5.65
C LEU A 24 -6.77 -7.60 4.80
N GLY A 25 -5.71 -7.92 4.06
CA GLY A 25 -5.65 -9.02 3.10
C GLY A 25 -6.28 -8.72 1.73
N SER A 26 -6.96 -7.58 1.56
CA SER A 26 -7.46 -7.16 0.25
C SER A 26 -6.33 -6.68 -0.67
N LYS A 27 -6.56 -6.73 -1.98
CA LYS A 27 -5.66 -6.18 -2.99
C LYS A 27 -6.19 -4.87 -3.55
N ALA A 28 -5.29 -3.97 -3.90
CA ALA A 28 -5.62 -2.74 -4.59
C ALA A 28 -4.55 -2.37 -5.61
N LYS A 29 -4.98 -1.82 -6.75
CA LYS A 29 -4.10 -1.18 -7.71
C LYS A 29 -3.86 0.27 -7.29
N VAL A 30 -2.60 0.66 -7.20
CA VAL A 30 -2.18 2.02 -6.88
C VAL A 30 -1.46 2.60 -8.08
N THR A 31 -1.95 3.73 -8.59
CA THR A 31 -1.37 4.42 -9.75
C THR A 31 -0.86 5.78 -9.34
N ASN A 32 0.40 6.08 -9.62
CA ASN A 32 0.95 7.42 -9.48
C ASN A 32 0.46 8.32 -10.62
N LYS A 33 -0.30 9.36 -10.30
CA LYS A 33 -0.87 10.28 -11.30
C LYS A 33 0.17 11.11 -12.04
N ARG A 34 1.39 11.26 -11.49
CA ARG A 34 2.48 12.01 -12.15
C ARG A 34 3.17 11.19 -13.23
N THR A 35 3.40 9.91 -12.98
CA THR A 35 4.17 9.03 -13.88
C THR A 35 3.30 8.10 -14.71
N GLY A 36 2.03 7.91 -14.32
CA GLY A 36 1.15 6.91 -14.91
C GLY A 36 1.48 5.47 -14.51
N GLN A 37 2.56 5.25 -13.76
CA GLN A 37 2.98 3.92 -13.30
C GLN A 37 2.06 3.42 -12.20
N SER A 38 1.84 2.10 -12.18
CA SER A 38 0.98 1.45 -11.20
C SER A 38 1.57 0.16 -10.68
N THR A 39 1.22 -0.19 -9.44
CA THR A 39 1.52 -1.49 -8.83
C THR A 39 0.31 -2.02 -8.08
N ASP A 40 0.19 -3.34 -7.99
CA ASP A 40 -0.79 -4.02 -7.16
C ASP A 40 -0.21 -4.26 -5.78
N VAL A 41 -0.93 -3.83 -4.74
CA VAL A 41 -0.52 -4.00 -3.34
C VAL A 41 -1.50 -4.85 -2.56
N THR A 42 -0.99 -5.55 -1.55
CA THR A 42 -1.81 -6.19 -0.52
C THR A 42 -1.89 -5.30 0.72
N ILE A 43 -3.09 -5.11 1.25
CA ILE A 43 -3.28 -4.30 2.46
C ILE A 43 -2.92 -5.14 3.68
N THR A 44 -1.82 -4.82 4.34
CA THR A 44 -1.30 -5.60 5.48
C THR A 44 -1.36 -4.84 6.80
N ASP A 45 -1.63 -3.53 6.77
CA ASP A 45 -1.63 -2.70 7.98
C ASP A 45 -2.68 -1.57 7.95
N ARG A 46 -2.91 -0.95 9.10
CA ARG A 46 -3.78 0.20 9.30
C ARG A 46 -2.98 1.49 9.30
N GLY A 47 -3.49 2.47 8.58
CA GLY A 47 -2.85 3.77 8.39
C GLY A 47 -3.40 4.43 7.13
N PRO A 48 -2.89 5.59 6.70
CA PRO A 48 -1.90 6.44 7.36
C PRO A 48 -2.42 7.01 8.69
N THR A 49 -1.60 7.69 9.49
CA THR A 49 -2.09 8.46 10.67
C THR A 49 -2.52 9.87 10.28
N ARG A 50 -1.95 10.44 9.22
CA ARG A 50 -2.24 11.80 8.75
C ARG A 50 -3.44 11.86 7.80
N PRO A 51 -4.42 12.76 8.02
CA PRO A 51 -5.69 12.75 7.29
C PRO A 51 -5.55 13.13 5.80
N ASP A 52 -4.46 13.78 5.43
CA ASP A 52 -4.13 14.16 4.04
C ASP A 52 -3.64 12.99 3.17
N ARG A 53 -3.42 11.80 3.76
CA ARG A 53 -2.92 10.62 3.05
C ARG A 53 -3.96 9.52 2.99
N VAL A 54 -4.16 9.00 1.78
CA VAL A 54 -5.12 7.91 1.49
C VAL A 54 -4.52 6.52 1.67
N ILE A 55 -3.22 6.36 1.45
CA ILE A 55 -2.51 5.07 1.52
C ILE A 55 -1.02 5.31 1.78
N ASP A 56 -0.37 4.44 2.56
CA ASP A 56 1.09 4.41 2.69
C ASP A 56 1.61 3.12 2.04
N LEU A 57 2.60 3.24 1.15
CA LEU A 57 3.17 2.12 0.40
C LEU A 57 4.47 1.62 1.05
N SER A 58 4.76 0.33 0.89
CA SER A 58 6.10 -0.20 1.15
C SER A 58 7.14 0.48 0.25
N HIS A 59 8.41 0.47 0.66
CA HIS A 59 9.49 1.09 -0.12
C HIS A 59 9.59 0.49 -1.53
N LYS A 60 9.35 -0.82 -1.66
CA LYS A 60 9.32 -1.54 -2.94
C LYS A 60 8.20 -1.01 -3.85
N ALA A 61 6.95 -1.00 -3.36
CA ALA A 61 5.79 -0.53 -4.12
C ALA A 61 5.93 0.97 -4.50
N ALA A 62 6.47 1.79 -3.61
CA ALA A 62 6.79 3.19 -3.89
C ALA A 62 7.86 3.34 -4.99
N GLY A 63 8.82 2.41 -5.06
CA GLY A 63 9.84 2.35 -6.10
C GLY A 63 9.25 2.02 -7.47
N GLU A 64 8.33 1.06 -7.52
CA GLU A 64 7.68 0.61 -8.76
C GLU A 64 6.84 1.70 -9.42
N ILE A 65 6.22 2.58 -8.63
CA ILE A 65 5.47 3.74 -9.16
C ILE A 65 6.29 5.03 -9.21
N GLY A 66 7.61 4.95 -8.98
CA GLY A 66 8.55 6.05 -9.17
C GLY A 66 8.39 7.21 -8.19
N MET A 67 7.99 6.95 -6.94
CA MET A 67 7.74 8.02 -5.95
C MET A 67 8.72 8.08 -4.77
N THR A 68 9.71 7.18 -4.70
CA THR A 68 10.70 7.13 -3.59
C THR A 68 11.42 8.46 -3.38
N LYS A 69 11.85 9.13 -4.46
CA LYS A 69 12.54 10.43 -4.38
C LYS A 69 11.63 11.59 -3.95
N SER A 70 10.33 11.51 -4.26
CA SER A 70 9.37 12.58 -3.93
C SER A 70 8.84 12.47 -2.51
N GLY A 71 8.94 11.29 -1.88
CA GLY A 71 8.36 10.97 -0.58
C GLY A 71 6.83 10.84 -0.61
N THR A 72 6.14 11.73 -1.32
CA THR A 72 4.68 11.70 -1.53
C THR A 72 4.32 11.96 -3.00
N ALA A 73 3.20 11.38 -3.44
CA ALA A 73 2.68 11.57 -4.79
C ALA A 73 1.15 11.54 -4.77
N PRO A 74 0.49 12.29 -5.68
CA PRO A 74 -0.93 12.11 -5.93
C PRO A 74 -1.13 10.74 -6.57
N VAL A 75 -1.95 9.90 -5.94
CA VAL A 75 -2.24 8.54 -6.40
C VAL A 75 -3.74 8.32 -6.57
N THR A 76 -4.10 7.37 -7.43
CA THR A 76 -5.43 6.75 -7.41
C THR A 76 -5.32 5.36 -6.83
N VAL A 77 -6.26 5.00 -5.95
CA VAL A 77 -6.35 3.67 -5.35
C VAL A 77 -7.63 3.00 -5.86
N GLN A 78 -7.49 1.82 -6.45
CA GLN A 78 -8.60 1.04 -6.98
C GLN A 78 -8.63 -0.31 -6.26
N PRO A 79 -9.69 -0.62 -5.47
CA PRO A 79 -9.84 -1.94 -4.87
C PRO A 79 -9.98 -2.99 -5.97
N ASN A 80 -9.17 -4.05 -5.90
CA ASN A 80 -9.35 -5.20 -6.78
C ASN A 80 -10.54 -5.98 -6.22
N LYS A 81 -11.70 -5.85 -6.86
CA LYS A 81 -12.85 -6.70 -6.53
C LYS A 81 -12.46 -8.16 -6.82
N PRO A 82 -12.78 -9.10 -5.92
CA PRO A 82 -12.61 -10.52 -6.19
C PRO A 82 -13.44 -10.96 -7.40
#